data_AF-A0A925CFM7-F1
#
_entry.id   AF-A0A925CFM7-F1
#
_cell.length_a   1.000
_cell.length_b   1.000
_cell.length_c   1.000
_cell.angle_alpha   90.00
_cell.angle_beta   90.00
_cell.angle_gamma   90.00
#
_symmetry.space_group_name_H-M   'P 1'
#
loop_
_entity.id
_entity.type
_entity.pdbx_description
1 polymer ?
#
loop_
_entity_poly.entity_id
_entity_poly.type
_entity_poly.pdbx_seq_one_letter_code
_entity_poly.pdbx_strand_id
1 'polypeptide(L)' 'MRIIRDPLFGKIGEVASMPADLQKIPTESEVRVMEVRFADGSKAVIPRTNIELIEGA' A
#
# COMPACT_ATOMS: atom_id res chain seq x y z
N MET A 1 6.74 -5.88 -3.72
CA MET A 1 6.66 -4.40 -3.60
C MET A 1 7.09 -3.98 -2.20
N ARG A 2 7.58 -2.76 -2.02
CA ARG A 2 8.03 -2.21 -0.72
C ARG A 2 7.29 -0.93 -0.38
N ILE A 3 7.04 -0.72 0.90
CA ILE A 3 6.45 0.53 1.41
C ILE A 3 7.56 1.56 1.66
N ILE A 4 7.36 2.77 1.15
CA ILE A 4 8.36 3.87 1.17
C ILE A 4 7.99 5.02 2.12
N ARG A 5 6.92 4.89 2.90
CA ARG A 5 6.50 5.88 3.91
C ARG A 5 6.06 5.24 5.23
N ASP A 6 6.17 6.00 6.31
CA ASP A 6 5.62 5.65 7.61
C ASP A 6 4.10 5.40 7.57
N PRO A 7 3.55 4.60 8.50
CA PRO A 7 4.25 3.94 9.62
C PRO A 7 4.85 2.57 9.25
N LEU A 8 4.73 2.14 7.98
CA LEU A 8 5.13 0.80 7.55
C LEU A 8 6.38 0.81 6.66
N PHE A 9 7.20 1.86 6.77
CA PHE A 9 8.40 2.05 5.96
C PHE A 9 9.28 0.77 5.93
N GLY A 10 9.72 0.37 4.74
CA GLY A 10 10.58 -0.78 4.54
C GLY A 10 9.86 -2.14 4.52
N LYS A 11 8.59 -2.23 4.93
CA LYS A 11 7.85 -3.51 4.85
C LYS A 11 7.66 -3.95 3.40
N ILE A 12 7.85 -5.25 3.16
CA ILE A 12 7.63 -5.92 1.89
C ILE A 12 6.30 -6.67 1.96
N GLY A 13 5.50 -6.53 0.91
CA GLY A 13 4.24 -7.26 0.79
C GLY A 13 3.86 -7.53 -0.65
N GLU A 14 2.70 -8.14 -0.80
CA GLU A 14 2.09 -8.51 -2.07
C GLU A 14 0.75 -7.79 -2.23
N VAL A 15 0.36 -7.53 -3.49
CA VAL A 15 -0.91 -6.89 -3.81
C VAL A 15 -2.04 -7.88 -3.53
N ALA A 16 -2.92 -7.54 -2.58
CA ALA A 16 -4.11 -8.34 -2.27
C ALA A 16 -5.33 -7.86 -3.07
N SER A 17 -5.52 -6.55 -3.22
CA SER A 17 -6.61 -5.97 -4.00
C SER A 17 -6.26 -4.57 -4.49
N MET A 18 -6.82 -4.16 -5.63
CA MET A 18 -6.69 -2.81 -6.19
C MET A 18 -8.07 -2.16 -6.34
N PRO A 19 -8.63 -1.56 -5.28
CA PRO A 19 -9.89 -0.84 -5.37
C PRO A 19 -9.82 0.22 -6.47
N ALA A 20 -10.86 0.27 -7.31
CA ALA A 20 -10.97 1.24 -8.40
C ALA A 20 -11.37 2.63 -7.87
N ASP A 21 -12.18 2.66 -6.82
CA ASP A 21 -12.70 3.86 -6.20
C ASP A 21 -11.65 4.54 -5.33
N LEU A 22 -11.70 5.87 -5.31
CA LEU A 22 -10.87 6.66 -4.42
C LEU A 22 -11.32 6.45 -2.97
N GLN A 23 -10.35 6.43 -2.04
CA GLN A 23 -10.64 6.39 -0.61
C GLN A 23 -10.33 7.75 0.00
N LYS A 24 -11.25 8.24 0.83
CA LYS A 24 -11.04 9.46 1.60
C LYS A 24 -10.07 9.17 2.74
N ILE A 25 -8.91 9.80 2.73
CA ILE A 25 -7.96 9.73 3.84
C ILE A 25 -8.21 10.87 4.84
N PRO A 26 -7.68 10.78 6.08
CA PRO A 26 -7.91 11.80 7.13
C PRO A 26 -7.55 13.24 6.74
N THR A 27 -6.70 13.42 5.72
CA THR A 27 -6.34 14.74 5.15
C THR A 27 -7.41 15.30 4.20
N GLU A 28 -8.63 14.75 4.22
CA GLU A 28 -9.76 15.07 3.33
C GLU A 28 -9.52 14.87 1.83
N SER A 29 -8.35 14.33 1.46
CA SER A 29 -7.99 14.07 0.08
C SER A 29 -8.51 12.70 -0.35
N GLU A 30 -8.94 12.61 -1.60
CA GLU A 30 -9.31 11.35 -2.23
C GLU A 30 -8.08 10.74 -2.90
N VAL A 31 -7.67 9.56 -2.47
CA VAL A 31 -6.46 8.91 -2.99
C VAL A 31 -6.77 7.51 -3.53
N ARG A 32 -6.04 7.12 -4.57
CA ARG A 32 -6.02 5.73 -5.02
C ARG A 32 -5.22 4.90 -4.03
N VAL A 33 -5.86 3.88 -3.48
CA VAL A 33 -5.22 2.95 -2.54
C VAL A 33 -5.04 1.58 -3.16
N MET A 34 -4.41 0.71 -2.38
CA MET A 34 -4.24 -0.71 -2.64
C MET A 34 -4.23 -1.45 -1.31
N GLU A 35 -4.79 -2.66 -1.28
CA GLU A 35 -4.67 -3.56 -0.13
C GLU A 35 -3.40 -4.39 -0.31
N VAL A 36 -2.56 -4.41 0.72
CA VAL A 36 -1.29 -5.13 0.76
C VAL A 36 -1.39 -6.21 1.81
N ARG A 37 -0.98 -7.45 1.46
CA ARG A 37 -0.80 -8.55 2.41
C ARG A 37 0.69 -8.68 2.74
N PHE A 38 1.00 -8.77 4.04
CA PHE A 38 2.34 -9.01 4.53
C PHE A 38 2.57 -10.49 4.88
N ALA A 39 3.83 -10.87 5.06
CA ALA A 39 4.21 -12.26 5.34
C ALA A 39 3.65 -12.81 6.66
N ASP A 40 3.34 -11.95 7.63
CA ASP A 40 2.66 -12.32 8.89
C ASP A 40 1.15 -12.56 8.72
N GLY A 41 0.63 -12.44 7.50
CA GLY A 41 -0.79 -12.58 7.17
C GLY A 41 -1.61 -11.31 7.43
N SER A 42 -1.03 -10.27 8.03
CA SER A 42 -1.70 -9.00 8.23
C SER A 42 -1.94 -8.27 6.90
N LYS A 43 -2.94 -7.40 6.89
CA LYS A 43 -3.29 -6.60 5.73
C LYS A 43 -3.35 -5.11 6.07
N ALA A 44 -2.97 -4.27 5.12
CA ALA A 44 -3.12 -2.84 5.25
C ALA A 44 -3.59 -2.21 3.93
N VAL A 45 -4.36 -1.12 4.05
CA VAL A 45 -4.75 -0.27 2.93
C VAL A 45 -3.74 0.88 2.83
N ILE A 46 -3.03 0.95 1.70
CA ILE A 46 -1.89 1.84 1.51
C ILE A 46 -2.13 2.69 0.25
N PRO A 47 -1.91 4.02 0.29
CA PRO A 47 -1.91 4.84 -0.90
C PRO A 47 -0.91 4.33 -1.94
N ARG A 48 -1.29 4.33 -3.22
CA ARG A 48 -0.39 3.89 -4.30
C ARG A 48 0.87 4.75 -4.41
N THR A 49 0.85 5.96 -3.86
CA THR A 49 2.01 6.86 -3.77
C THR A 49 3.02 6.44 -2.68
N ASN A 50 2.66 5.51 -1.80
CA ASN A 50 3.47 5.09 -0.66
C ASN A 50 4.15 3.74 -0.89
N ILE A 51 4.14 3.25 -2.13
CA ILE A 51 4.70 1.96 -2.52
C ILE A 51 5.68 2.16 -3.67
N GLU A 52 6.66 1.28 -3.73
CA GLU A 52 7.51 1.09 -4.91
C GLU A 52 7.50 -0.38 -5.34
N LEU A 53 7.61 -0.60 -6.64
CA LEU A 53 7.84 -1.94 -7.18
C LEU A 53 9.30 -2.31 -6.90
N ILE A 54 9.49 -3.53 -6.41
CA ILE A 54 10.84 -4.09 -6.30
C ILE A 54 11.01 -4.92 -7.57
N GLU A 55 11.90 -4.49 -8.45
CA GLU A 55 12.37 -5.35 -9.53
C GLU A 55 13.39 -6.32 -8.93
N GLY A 56 13.07 -7.61 -8.95
CA GLY A 56 14.00 -8.69 -8.65
C GLY A 56 14.48 -9.29 -9.96
N ALA A 57 15.80 -9.28 -10.17
CA ALA A 57 16.50 -9.95 -11.26
C ALA A 57 16.32 -11.47 -11.23
#